data_AF-B9A9V5-F1
#
_entry.id   AF-B9A9V5-F1
#
_cell.length_a   1.000
_cell.length_b   1.000
_cell.length_c   1.000
_cell.angle_alpha   90.00
_cell.angle_beta   90.00
_cell.angle_gamma   90.00
#
_symmetry.space_group_name_H-M   'P 1'
#
loop_
_entity.id
_entity.type
_entity.pdbx_description
1 polymer ?
#
loop_
_entity_poly.entity_id
_entity_poly.type
_entity_poly.pdbx_seq_one_letter_code
_entity_poly.pdbx_strand_id
1 'polypeptide(L)'
;GLIGRPAKLNTQDHMMVNALRERLFAFTSHIALDLASLNMQRSRDHSIPGYSAWRRFCGLSAPKNEQELGVVMNNTKLARRLIELYGTPENIDIWLGGVAEPFVPGGRVGPLFACLISTQFKRIRQGDRLWYENHGVFTTKQKASLASVSL
;
A
#
# COMPACT_ATOMS: atom_id res chain seq x y z
N GLY A 1 5.80 -4.17 24.49
CA GLY A 1 4.81 -3.30 23.84
C GLY A 1 5.17 -3.15 22.37
N LEU A 2 4.81 -2.03 21.75
CA LEU A 2 5.22 -1.71 20.37
C LEU A 2 6.72 -1.40 20.27
N ILE A 3 7.27 -0.71 21.28
CA ILE A 3 8.72 -0.48 21.40
C ILE A 3 9.41 -1.80 21.78
N GLY A 4 10.53 -2.09 21.11
CA GLY A 4 11.38 -3.27 21.37
C GLY A 4 10.87 -4.57 20.74
N ARG A 5 9.81 -4.54 19.92
CA ARG A 5 9.34 -5.71 19.15
C ARG A 5 9.32 -5.40 17.66
N PRO A 6 9.96 -6.23 16.81
CA PRO A 6 9.98 -5.97 15.38
C PRO A 6 8.57 -6.10 14.78
N ALA A 7 8.23 -5.21 13.86
CA ALA A 7 7.05 -5.36 13.03
C ALA A 7 7.18 -6.58 12.12
N LYS A 8 6.04 -7.16 11.74
CA LYS A 8 6.01 -8.22 10.73
C LYS A 8 6.55 -7.67 9.39
N LEU A 9 7.50 -8.38 8.79
CA LEU A 9 7.93 -8.13 7.43
C LEU A 9 6.85 -8.62 6.44
N ASN A 10 6.51 -7.80 5.45
CA ASN A 10 5.72 -8.26 4.31
C ASN A 10 6.63 -9.02 3.34
N THR A 11 6.24 -10.22 2.95
CA THR A 11 6.89 -11.01 1.90
C THR A 11 5.82 -11.51 0.94
N GLN A 12 6.22 -11.79 -0.30
CA GLN A 12 5.30 -12.21 -1.36
C GLN A 12 4.54 -13.51 -1.04
N ASP A 13 5.08 -14.34 -0.14
CA ASP A 13 4.43 -15.58 0.29
C ASP A 13 3.65 -15.43 1.61
N HIS A 14 3.88 -14.33 2.34
CA HIS A 14 3.29 -14.07 3.65
C HIS A 14 2.83 -12.61 3.73
N MET A 15 1.78 -12.24 2.99
CA MET A 15 1.32 -10.85 2.95
C MET A 15 0.50 -10.46 4.19
N MET A 16 -0.40 -11.33 4.65
CA MET A 16 -1.28 -11.08 5.80
C MET A 16 -1.34 -12.29 6.73
N VAL A 17 -1.43 -12.04 8.04
CA VAL A 17 -1.55 -13.08 9.07
C VAL A 17 -2.99 -13.57 9.21
N ASN A 18 -3.17 -14.84 9.58
CA ASN A 18 -4.50 -15.44 9.78
C ASN A 18 -5.32 -14.79 10.91
N ALA A 19 -4.69 -14.04 11.82
CA ALA A 19 -5.44 -13.24 12.78
C ALA A 19 -6.34 -12.18 12.10
N LEU A 20 -5.93 -11.67 10.93
CA LEU A 20 -6.69 -10.70 10.14
C LEU A 20 -7.38 -11.33 8.93
N ARG A 21 -6.81 -12.41 8.38
CA ARG A 21 -7.34 -13.09 7.20
C ARG A 21 -8.46 -14.09 7.53
N GLU A 22 -8.48 -14.67 8.72
CA GLU A 22 -9.45 -15.75 9.06
C GLU A 22 -10.28 -15.42 10.31
N ARG A 23 -9.83 -14.44 11.11
CA ARG A 23 -10.32 -14.22 12.48
C ARG A 23 -10.53 -12.74 12.80
N LEU A 24 -10.67 -11.89 11.79
CA LEU A 24 -10.97 -10.48 12.02
C LEU A 24 -12.32 -10.37 12.73
N PHE A 25 -12.35 -9.70 13.88
CA PHE A 25 -13.54 -9.48 14.71
C PHE A 25 -14.29 -10.76 15.14
N ALA A 26 -13.58 -11.88 15.29
CA ALA A 26 -14.19 -13.17 15.66
C ALA A 26 -14.98 -13.17 16.99
N PHE A 27 -14.72 -12.22 17.89
CA PHE A 27 -15.41 -12.11 19.19
C PHE A 27 -16.59 -11.15 19.19
N THR A 28 -16.72 -10.28 18.18
CA THR A 28 -17.72 -9.19 18.16
C THR A 28 -18.65 -9.27 16.96
N SER A 29 -18.26 -9.99 15.91
CA SER A 29 -19.09 -10.23 14.72
C SER A 29 -19.76 -11.60 14.81
N HIS A 30 -20.92 -11.75 14.18
CA HIS A 30 -21.60 -13.05 14.04
C HIS A 30 -20.77 -14.06 13.24
N ILE A 31 -19.93 -13.57 12.31
CA ILE A 31 -19.03 -14.37 11.48
C ILE A 31 -17.67 -13.69 11.44
N ALA A 32 -16.60 -14.47 11.60
CA ALA A 32 -15.23 -13.97 11.46
C ALA A 32 -14.98 -13.49 10.02
N LEU A 33 -14.33 -12.34 9.88
CA LEU A 33 -14.09 -11.70 8.59
C LEU A 33 -12.65 -11.92 8.10
N ASP A 34 -12.45 -11.73 6.79
CA ASP A 34 -11.14 -11.70 6.14
C ASP A 34 -10.83 -10.27 5.68
N LEU A 35 -9.88 -9.60 6.35
CA LEU A 35 -9.49 -8.23 6.04
C LEU A 35 -8.90 -8.06 4.63
N ALA A 36 -8.14 -9.04 4.12
CA ALA A 36 -7.57 -8.96 2.77
C ALA A 36 -8.69 -9.03 1.73
N SER A 37 -9.64 -9.95 1.92
CA SER A 37 -10.82 -10.05 1.06
C SER A 37 -11.67 -8.77 1.10
N LEU A 38 -11.83 -8.17 2.29
CA LEU A 38 -12.55 -6.92 2.46
C LEU A 38 -11.86 -5.75 1.77
N ASN A 39 -10.52 -5.69 1.79
CA ASN A 39 -9.77 -4.65 1.07
C ASN A 39 -10.00 -4.75 -0.45
N MET A 40 -9.95 -5.97 -1.01
CA MET A 40 -10.23 -6.20 -2.44
C MET A 40 -11.70 -5.91 -2.77
N GLN A 41 -12.63 -6.32 -1.91
CA GLN A 41 -14.04 -6.03 -2.12
C GLN A 41 -14.33 -4.52 -2.03
N ARG A 42 -13.65 -3.81 -1.12
CA ARG A 42 -13.79 -2.36 -0.97
C ARG A 42 -13.23 -1.60 -2.18
N SER A 43 -12.14 -2.05 -2.81
CA SER A 43 -11.70 -1.43 -4.05
C SER A 43 -12.74 -1.53 -5.15
N ARG A 44 -13.43 -2.67 -5.25
CA ARG A 44 -14.52 -2.89 -6.21
C ARG A 44 -15.75 -2.05 -5.91
N ASP A 45 -16.16 -2.00 -4.64
CA ASP A 45 -17.25 -1.15 -4.14
C ASP A 45 -17.01 0.33 -4.48
N HIS A 46 -15.79 0.81 -4.27
CA HIS A 46 -15.39 2.18 -4.63
C HIS A 46 -15.09 2.36 -6.13
N SER A 47 -15.27 1.33 -6.96
CA SER A 47 -14.97 1.35 -8.40
C SER A 47 -13.55 1.84 -8.71
N ILE A 48 -12.59 1.47 -7.85
CA ILE A 48 -11.19 1.84 -8.04
C ILE A 48 -10.64 1.03 -9.22
N PRO A 49 -9.99 1.68 -10.21
CA PRO A 49 -9.36 0.98 -11.32
C PRO A 49 -8.35 -0.08 -10.87
N GLY A 50 -8.14 -1.09 -11.71
CA GLY A 50 -7.19 -2.17 -11.40
C GLY A 50 -5.72 -1.75 -11.45
N TYR A 51 -4.88 -2.70 -11.08
CA TYR A 51 -3.43 -2.53 -10.87
C TYR A 51 -2.70 -1.83 -12.03
N SER A 52 -2.87 -2.33 -13.26
CA SER A 52 -2.17 -1.78 -14.43
C SER A 52 -2.57 -0.32 -14.73
N ALA A 53 -3.83 0.07 -14.48
CA ALA A 53 -4.26 1.45 -14.64
C ALA A 53 -3.52 2.40 -13.67
N TRP A 54 -3.35 1.99 -12.42
CA TRP A 54 -2.60 2.77 -11.44
C TRP A 54 -1.10 2.78 -11.69
N ARG A 55 -0.52 1.70 -12.25
CA ARG A 55 0.86 1.73 -12.73
C ARG A 55 1.06 2.76 -13.83
N ARG A 56 0.14 2.85 -14.80
CA ARG A 56 0.16 3.90 -15.85
C ARG A 56 0.07 5.29 -15.25
N PHE A 57 -0.84 5.52 -14.30
CA PHE A 57 -0.96 6.80 -13.59
C PHE A 57 0.37 7.22 -12.95
N CYS A 58 1.11 6.27 -12.38
CA CYS A 58 2.42 6.50 -11.78
C CYS A 58 3.59 6.53 -12.77
N GLY A 59 3.36 6.45 -14.08
CA GLY A 59 4.41 6.40 -15.10
C GLY A 59 5.27 5.13 -15.05
N LEU A 60 4.76 4.06 -14.43
CA LEU A 60 5.45 2.78 -14.30
C LEU A 60 5.07 1.83 -15.46
N SER A 61 5.92 0.83 -15.72
CA SER A 61 5.61 -0.26 -16.66
C SER A 61 4.32 -0.97 -16.25
N ALA A 62 3.34 -1.06 -17.16
CA ALA A 62 2.06 -1.72 -16.90
C ALA A 62 2.04 -3.09 -17.58
N PRO A 63 2.17 -4.20 -16.83
CA PRO A 63 2.30 -5.53 -17.40
C PRO A 63 1.01 -5.95 -18.12
N LYS A 64 1.16 -6.57 -19.29
CA LYS A 64 0.03 -7.04 -20.12
C LYS A 64 -0.20 -8.54 -20.06
N ASN A 65 0.78 -9.31 -19.57
CA ASN A 65 0.77 -10.78 -19.55
C ASN A 65 1.53 -11.32 -18.32
N GLU A 66 1.53 -12.64 -18.14
CA GLU A 66 2.22 -13.32 -17.04
C GLU A 66 3.72 -13.00 -17.01
N GLN A 67 4.39 -12.98 -18.16
CA GLN A 67 5.84 -12.78 -18.24
C GLN A 67 6.22 -11.38 -17.77
N GLU A 68 5.54 -10.35 -18.28
CA GLU A 68 5.76 -8.96 -17.87
C GLU A 68 5.41 -8.74 -16.39
N LEU A 69 4.33 -9.36 -15.90
CA LEU A 69 3.97 -9.31 -14.49
C LEU A 69 5.05 -9.98 -13.61
N GLY A 70 5.61 -11.10 -14.07
CA GLY A 70 6.71 -11.80 -13.41
C GLY A 70 7.96 -10.92 -13.27
N VAL A 71 8.27 -10.12 -14.28
CA VAL A 71 9.37 -9.13 -14.23
C VAL A 71 9.06 -8.03 -13.22
N VAL A 72 7.86 -7.45 -13.26
CA VAL A 72 7.46 -6.37 -12.33
C VAL A 72 7.47 -6.85 -10.87
N MET A 73 6.99 -8.06 -10.62
CA MET A 73 6.95 -8.67 -9.29
C MET A 73 8.30 -9.23 -8.87
N ASN A 74 9.27 -9.36 -9.78
CA ASN A 74 10.48 -10.17 -9.59
C ASN A 74 10.15 -11.58 -9.06
N ASN A 75 9.04 -12.16 -9.52
CA ASN A 75 8.50 -13.42 -9.03
C ASN A 75 7.51 -14.02 -10.03
N THR A 76 8.00 -14.96 -10.86
CA THR A 76 7.20 -15.63 -11.88
C THR A 76 6.13 -16.55 -11.30
N LYS A 77 6.38 -17.18 -10.14
CA LYS A 77 5.41 -18.06 -9.48
C LYS A 77 4.21 -17.27 -8.96
N LEU A 78 4.45 -16.12 -8.33
CA LEU A 78 3.39 -15.23 -7.88
C LEU A 78 2.61 -14.66 -9.07
N ALA A 79 3.31 -14.21 -10.12
CA ALA A 79 2.68 -13.71 -11.32
C ALA A 79 1.73 -14.74 -11.94
N ARG A 80 2.16 -16.00 -12.08
CA ARG A 80 1.29 -17.09 -12.56
C ARG A 80 0.02 -17.23 -11.73
N ARG A 81 0.14 -17.32 -10.41
CA ARG A 81 -1.01 -17.45 -9.50
C ARG A 81 -1.99 -16.27 -9.63
N LEU A 82 -1.46 -15.05 -9.78
CA LEU A 82 -2.29 -13.87 -9.99
C LEU A 82 -3.01 -13.93 -11.35
N ILE A 83 -2.35 -14.38 -12.42
CA ILE A 83 -3.00 -14.55 -13.72
C ILE A 83 -4.06 -15.66 -13.69
N GLU A 84 -3.80 -16.79 -13.03
CA GLU A 84 -4.78 -17.86 -12.85
C GLU A 84 -6.07 -17.35 -12.15
N LEU A 85 -5.94 -16.41 -11.20
CA LEU A 85 -7.06 -15.85 -10.46
C LEU A 85 -7.78 -14.70 -11.19
N TYR A 86 -7.04 -13.82 -11.84
CA TYR A 86 -7.57 -12.56 -12.40
C TYR A 86 -7.71 -12.57 -13.93
N GLY A 87 -7.13 -13.55 -14.62
CA GLY A 87 -7.04 -13.66 -16.08
C GLY A 87 -6.09 -12.67 -16.74
N THR A 88 -6.05 -11.43 -16.27
CA THR A 88 -5.20 -10.34 -16.79
C THR A 88 -4.68 -9.46 -15.66
N PRO A 89 -3.46 -8.89 -15.77
CA PRO A 89 -2.96 -7.92 -14.79
C PRO A 89 -3.85 -6.67 -14.63
N GLU A 90 -4.65 -6.33 -15.65
CA GLU A 90 -5.59 -5.20 -15.60
C GLU A 90 -6.64 -5.36 -14.50
N ASN A 91 -7.02 -6.60 -14.17
CA ASN A 91 -8.08 -6.89 -13.22
C ASN A 91 -7.60 -7.04 -11.78
N ILE A 92 -6.29 -7.08 -11.54
CA ILE A 92 -5.73 -7.26 -10.20
C ILE A 92 -6.16 -6.08 -9.32
N ASP A 93 -6.79 -6.36 -8.19
CA ASP A 93 -7.20 -5.35 -7.23
C ASP A 93 -5.98 -4.55 -6.74
N ILE A 94 -6.11 -3.21 -6.68
CA ILE A 94 -4.99 -2.29 -6.39
C ILE A 94 -4.27 -2.64 -5.10
N TRP A 95 -5.01 -3.04 -4.05
CA TRP A 95 -4.42 -3.35 -2.77
C TRP A 95 -3.49 -4.55 -2.87
N LEU A 96 -3.95 -5.63 -3.51
CA LEU A 96 -3.18 -6.86 -3.70
C LEU A 96 -1.96 -6.62 -4.58
N GLY A 97 -2.13 -5.93 -5.71
CA GLY A 97 -1.02 -5.61 -6.61
C GLY A 97 0.06 -4.77 -5.93
N GLY A 98 -0.33 -3.78 -5.11
CA GLY A 98 0.62 -2.92 -4.42
C GLY A 98 1.36 -3.58 -3.25
N VAL A 99 0.73 -4.48 -2.48
CA VAL A 99 1.43 -5.25 -1.43
C VAL A 99 2.30 -6.38 -2.00
N ALA A 100 2.00 -6.83 -3.22
CA ALA A 100 2.75 -7.87 -3.91
C ALA A 100 4.07 -7.40 -4.50
N GLU A 101 4.23 -6.10 -4.78
CA GLU A 101 5.45 -5.57 -5.36
C GLU A 101 6.65 -5.67 -4.42
N PRO A 102 7.86 -5.96 -4.95
CA PRO A 102 9.08 -5.93 -4.16
C PRO A 102 9.35 -4.52 -3.63
N PHE A 103 9.92 -4.42 -2.42
CA PHE A 103 10.16 -3.12 -1.80
C PHE A 103 11.17 -2.28 -2.59
N VAL A 104 10.95 -0.95 -2.56
CA VAL A 104 11.99 0.01 -2.95
C VAL A 104 13.15 0.00 -1.94
N PRO A 105 14.38 0.38 -2.35
CA PRO A 105 15.52 0.49 -1.44
C PRO A 105 15.21 1.39 -0.24
N GLY A 106 15.47 0.89 0.97
CA GLY A 106 15.20 1.61 2.23
C GLY A 106 13.71 1.70 2.61
N GLY A 107 12.78 1.23 1.77
CA GLY A 107 11.34 1.31 1.99
C GLY A 107 10.69 0.02 2.51
N ARG A 108 9.36 0.07 2.68
CA ARG A 108 8.50 -1.07 3.07
C ARG A 108 7.28 -1.24 2.16
N VAL A 109 7.31 -0.58 1.00
CA VAL A 109 6.30 -0.67 -0.05
C VAL A 109 7.00 -0.77 -1.41
N GLY A 110 6.32 -1.34 -2.40
CA GLY A 110 6.82 -1.35 -3.77
C GLY A 110 6.64 -0.02 -4.51
N PRO A 111 7.18 0.10 -5.73
CA PRO A 111 7.11 1.32 -6.55
C PRO A 111 5.71 1.94 -6.69
N LEU A 112 4.67 1.13 -6.89
CA LEU A 112 3.31 1.62 -7.06
C LEU A 112 2.81 2.35 -5.80
N PHE A 113 2.90 1.68 -4.65
CA PHE A 113 2.50 2.30 -3.38
C PHE A 113 3.41 3.44 -2.95
N ALA A 114 4.71 3.39 -3.26
CA ALA A 114 5.60 4.53 -3.05
C ALA A 114 5.09 5.77 -3.81
N CYS A 115 4.73 5.63 -5.09
CA CYS A 115 4.13 6.71 -5.88
C CYS A 115 2.81 7.21 -5.28
N LEU A 116 1.84 6.34 -5.02
CA LEU A 116 0.50 6.74 -4.56
C LEU A 116 0.54 7.40 -3.18
N ILE A 117 1.24 6.79 -2.22
CA ILE A 117 1.35 7.28 -0.85
C ILE A 117 2.10 8.61 -0.84
N SER A 118 3.27 8.70 -1.49
CA SER A 118 4.04 9.95 -1.52
C SER A 118 3.29 11.09 -2.21
N THR A 119 2.56 10.79 -3.29
CA THR A 119 1.71 11.78 -3.98
C THR A 119 0.63 12.31 -3.05
N GLN A 120 -0.04 11.43 -2.30
CA GLN A 120 -1.07 11.83 -1.33
C GLN A 120 -0.48 12.69 -0.20
N PHE A 121 0.61 12.25 0.43
CA PHE A 121 1.25 13.02 1.51
C PHE A 121 1.82 14.35 1.02
N LYS A 122 2.37 14.40 -0.20
CA LYS A 122 2.83 15.65 -0.81
C LYS A 122 1.68 16.63 -1.01
N ARG A 123 0.53 16.16 -1.50
CA ARG A 123 -0.68 17.00 -1.68
C ARG A 123 -1.22 17.50 -0.35
N ILE A 124 -1.28 16.65 0.67
CA ILE A 124 -1.69 17.06 2.03
C ILE A 124 -0.74 18.16 2.54
N ARG A 125 0.57 17.92 2.49
CA ARG A 125 1.57 18.89 2.95
C ARG A 125 1.50 20.23 2.20
N GLN A 126 1.47 20.19 0.87
CA GLN A 126 1.52 21.40 0.03
C GLN A 126 0.18 22.13 -0.03
N GLY A 127 -0.93 21.42 0.12
CA GLY A 127 -2.28 21.99 0.11
C GLY A 127 -2.76 22.48 1.48
N ASP A 128 -2.04 22.16 2.55
CA ASP A 128 -2.39 22.59 3.90
C ASP A 128 -1.86 23.99 4.18
N ARG A 129 -2.78 24.97 4.23
CA ARG A 129 -2.47 26.35 4.63
C ARG A 129 -1.84 26.42 6.03
N LEU A 130 -2.22 25.52 6.93
CA LEU A 130 -1.77 25.45 8.31
C LEU A 130 -0.61 24.48 8.53
N TRP A 131 0.04 24.01 7.45
CA TRP A 131 1.25 23.19 7.57
C TRP A 131 2.29 23.90 8.45
N TYR A 132 2.83 23.21 9.44
CA TYR A 132 3.62 23.84 10.52
C TYR A 132 4.87 24.60 10.04
N GLU A 133 5.41 24.25 8.86
CA GLU A 133 6.56 24.93 8.27
C GLU A 133 6.20 26.17 7.46
N ASN A 134 4.92 26.39 7.13
CA ASN A 134 4.49 27.54 6.35
C ASN A 134 4.80 28.86 7.05
N HIS A 135 4.96 29.92 6.26
CA HIS A 135 5.16 31.27 6.77
C HIS A 135 3.91 31.75 7.52
N GLY A 136 4.09 32.37 8.69
CA GLY A 136 3.00 32.92 9.49
C GLY A 136 2.22 31.92 10.35
N VAL A 137 2.43 30.60 10.20
CA VAL A 137 1.80 29.60 11.08
C VAL A 137 2.47 29.58 12.45
N PHE A 138 3.81 29.53 12.46
CA PHE A 138 4.62 29.59 13.68
C PHE A 138 5.78 30.58 13.50
N THR A 139 6.20 31.17 14.62
CA THR A 139 7.46 31.93 14.69
C THR A 139 8.67 31.00 14.50
N THR A 140 9.82 31.54 14.11
CA THR A 140 11.07 30.78 13.97
C THR A 140 11.45 30.07 15.28
N LYS A 141 11.24 30.71 16.43
CA LYS A 141 11.51 30.12 17.75
C LYS A 141 10.61 28.91 18.03
N GLN A 142 9.32 28.99 17.68
CA GLN A 142 8.40 27.87 17.83
C GLN A 142 8.74 26.72 16.88
N LYS A 143 9.13 27.00 15.62
CA LYS A 143 9.58 25.96 14.67
C LYS A 143 10.82 25.22 15.19
N ALA A 144 11.78 25.93 15.77
CA ALA A 144 12.94 25.32 16.41
C ALA A 144 12.54 24.41 17.58
N SER A 145 11.57 24.82 18.40
CA SER A 145 11.04 23.99 19.49
C SER A 145 10.27 22.77 18.99
N LEU A 146 9.52 22.89 17.89
CA LEU A 146 8.79 21.76 17.30
C LEU A 146 9.75 20.73 16.70
N ALA A 147 10.88 21.18 16.14
CA ALA A 147 11.90 20.30 15.56
C ALA A 147 12.61 19.41 16.59
N SER A 148 12.52 19.71 17.90
CA SER A 148 13.11 18.89 18.96
C SER A 148 12.17 17.81 19.51
N VAL A 149 10.92 17.72 19.06
CA VAL A 149 9.95 16.73 19.55
C VAL A 149 10.24 15.36 18.94
N SER A 150 10.20 14.31 19.76
CA SER A 150 10.25 12.90 19.34
C SER A 150 9.04 12.14 19.89
N LEU A 151 8.65 11.05 19.22
CA LEU A 151 7.62 10.13 19.69
C LEU A 151 8.07 9.35 20.93
#